data_AF-A0A0S8F803-F1
#
_entry.id   AF-A0A0S8F803-F1
#
_cell.length_a   1.000
_cell.length_b   1.000
_cell.length_c   1.000
_cell.angle_alpha   90.00
_cell.angle_beta   90.00
_cell.angle_gamma   90.00
#
_symmetry.space_group_name_H-M   'P 1'
#
loop_
_entity.id
_entity.type
_entity.pdbx_description
1 polymer ?
#
loop_
_entity_poly.entity_id
_entity_poly.type
_entity_poly.pdbx_seq_one_letter_code
_entity_poly.pdbx_strand_id
1 'polypeptide(L)'
;MIDAVSRLHRDAPLTDVHVHPSLKAYLYNRDLRRHYWSGKAWDPFSSRSDFRMLENGGVGVIWAAHYLPERELFEDCPLIRTAAEIFVIDSQRLFRGSLFERTVEMIGALEREIARRPDRVELARSAADVVRIREAGKLAVVHSVEGGHILEGELGNLEVLADLGVAMLTLAHFYPNGIATHVDG
;
A
#
# COMPACT_ATOMS: atom_id res chain seq x y z
N MET A 1 12.25 31.13 11.23
CA MET A 1 12.40 30.19 10.08
C MET A 1 11.67 28.88 10.34
N ILE A 2 11.95 28.16 11.45
CA ILE A 2 11.24 26.93 11.85
C ILE A 2 9.71 27.13 11.97
N ASP A 3 9.26 28.26 12.52
CA ASP A 3 7.83 28.55 12.66
C ASP A 3 7.12 28.76 11.32
N ALA A 4 7.83 29.36 10.35
CA ALA A 4 7.29 29.58 9.00
C ALA A 4 7.16 28.26 8.24
N VAL A 5 8.15 27.37 8.34
CA VAL A 5 8.11 26.02 7.75
C VAL A 5 7.02 25.17 8.40
N SER A 6 6.94 25.17 9.74
CA SER A 6 5.90 24.45 10.47
C SER A 6 4.49 24.95 10.13
N ARG A 7 4.35 26.26 9.91
CA ARG A 7 3.07 26.85 9.47
C ARG A 7 2.73 26.42 8.05
N LEU A 8 3.67 26.51 7.11
CA LEU A 8 3.47 26.04 5.74
C LEU A 8 3.03 24.57 5.70
N HIS A 9 3.67 23.70 6.48
CA HIS A 9 3.31 22.29 6.56
C HIS A 9 1.89 22.05 7.07
N ARG A 10 1.43 22.83 8.05
CA ARG A 10 0.05 22.72 8.57
C ARG A 10 -1.00 23.24 7.59
N ASP A 11 -0.65 24.30 6.86
CA ASP A 11 -1.58 25.01 5.99
C ASP A 11 -1.65 24.37 4.58
N ALA A 12 -0.60 23.66 4.15
CA ALA A 12 -0.54 23.01 2.85
C ALA A 12 -1.20 21.62 2.86
N PRO A 13 -2.03 21.28 1.85
CA PRO A 13 -2.53 19.92 1.70
C PRO A 13 -1.38 18.97 1.31
N LEU A 14 -1.09 18.00 2.17
CA LEU A 14 -0.08 16.97 1.90
C LEU A 14 -0.72 15.71 1.33
N THR A 15 -0.27 15.32 0.13
CA THR A 15 -0.58 14.03 -0.49
C THR A 15 0.69 13.21 -0.56
N ASP A 16 0.63 11.99 -0.04
CA ASP A 16 1.66 10.98 -0.31
C ASP A 16 1.20 10.11 -1.49
N VAL A 17 2.02 10.07 -2.54
CA VAL A 17 1.68 9.40 -3.80
C VAL A 17 2.10 7.94 -3.83
N HIS A 18 2.76 7.42 -2.79
CA HIS A 18 3.18 6.02 -2.75
C HIS A 18 3.45 5.51 -1.33
N VAL A 19 2.50 4.76 -0.76
CA VAL A 19 2.68 4.11 0.55
C VAL A 19 2.13 2.68 0.57
N HIS A 20 2.69 1.81 1.42
CA HIS A 20 2.30 0.39 1.51
C HIS A 20 1.61 -0.01 2.83
N PRO A 21 0.49 0.64 3.24
CA PRO A 21 -0.20 0.25 4.47
C PRO A 21 -0.83 -1.15 4.34
N SER A 22 -1.29 -1.50 3.14
CA SER A 22 -1.94 -2.78 2.83
C SER A 22 -0.99 -3.97 2.97
N LEU A 23 0.28 -3.83 2.58
CA LEU A 23 1.28 -4.89 2.70
C LEU A 23 1.45 -5.36 4.15
N LYS A 24 1.53 -4.43 5.10
CA LYS A 24 1.66 -4.77 6.53
C LYS A 24 0.36 -5.30 7.12
N ALA A 25 -0.78 -4.70 6.76
CA ALA A 25 -2.10 -5.20 7.16
C ALA A 25 -2.30 -6.65 6.70
N TYR A 26 -1.92 -6.96 5.46
CA TYR A 26 -2.06 -8.27 4.86
C TYR A 26 -1.00 -9.27 5.33
N LEU A 27 0.30 -9.00 5.28
CA LEU A 27 1.30 -10.03 5.62
C LEU A 27 1.39 -10.34 7.13
N TYR A 28 1.05 -9.38 7.99
CA TYR A 28 1.24 -9.50 9.43
C TYR A 28 -0.05 -9.30 10.24
N ASN A 29 -1.23 -9.32 9.60
CA ASN A 29 -2.51 -9.04 10.25
C ASN A 29 -2.50 -7.76 11.10
N ARG A 30 -1.83 -6.70 10.62
CA ARG A 30 -1.63 -5.49 11.43
C ARG A 30 -2.90 -4.68 11.58
N ASP A 31 -3.08 -4.18 12.79
CA ASP A 31 -4.07 -3.17 13.11
C ASP A 31 -3.51 -1.78 12.78
N LEU A 32 -3.93 -1.19 11.67
CA LEU A 32 -3.43 0.12 11.20
C LEU A 32 -3.88 1.29 12.10
N ARG A 33 -4.70 1.04 13.13
CA ARG A 33 -5.02 2.02 14.17
C ARG A 33 -3.93 2.11 15.23
N ARG A 34 -3.03 1.12 15.30
CA ARG A 34 -1.89 1.08 16.23
C ARG A 34 -0.63 1.53 15.54
N HIS A 35 0.23 2.20 16.31
CA HIS A 35 1.57 2.53 15.85
C HIS A 35 2.55 1.40 16.19
N TYR A 36 3.38 1.06 15.22
CA TYR A 36 4.45 0.08 15.37
C TYR A 36 5.78 0.79 15.15
N TRP A 37 6.49 1.04 16.25
CA TRP A 37 7.63 1.94 16.28
C TRP A 37 8.71 1.58 15.27
N SER A 38 9.15 2.57 14.49
CA SER A 38 10.29 2.45 13.60
C SER A 38 11.53 3.02 14.26
N GLY A 39 12.50 2.16 14.58
CA GLY A 39 13.79 2.58 15.12
C GLY A 39 14.73 3.16 14.08
N LYS A 40 16.01 3.25 14.45
CA LYS A 40 17.10 3.73 13.57
C LYS A 40 17.58 2.67 12.57
N ALA A 41 17.27 1.40 12.81
CA ALA A 41 17.62 0.28 11.94
C ALA A 41 16.41 -0.21 11.14
N TRP A 42 16.66 -0.97 10.07
CA TRP A 42 15.61 -1.64 9.33
C TRP A 42 14.93 -2.71 10.21
N ASP A 43 13.60 -2.64 10.30
CA ASP A 43 12.78 -3.56 11.08
C ASP A 43 11.53 -3.92 10.25
N PRO A 44 11.36 -5.20 9.84
CA PRO A 44 10.22 -5.64 9.05
C PRO A 44 8.90 -5.57 9.85
N PHE A 45 8.99 -5.44 11.17
CA PHE A 45 7.87 -5.25 12.08
C PHE A 45 7.66 -3.77 12.47
N SER A 46 8.33 -2.83 11.82
CA SER A 46 7.98 -1.41 11.98
C SER A 46 6.89 -0.98 10.99
N SER A 47 6.19 0.10 11.29
CA SER A 47 5.25 0.75 10.38
C SER A 47 5.48 2.26 10.39
N ARG A 48 5.54 2.86 9.21
CA ARG A 48 5.61 4.32 9.02
C ARG A 48 4.30 4.90 8.50
N SER A 49 3.41 4.04 7.99
CA SER A 49 2.18 4.40 7.29
C SER A 49 0.94 3.84 8.00
N ASP A 50 0.99 3.65 9.32
CA ASP A 50 -0.24 3.44 10.09
C ASP A 50 -1.06 4.73 10.15
N PHE A 51 -2.38 4.61 10.29
CA PHE A 51 -3.29 5.75 10.16
C PHE A 51 -3.01 6.85 11.20
N ARG A 52 -2.48 6.47 12.37
CA ARG A 52 -2.13 7.44 13.42
C ARG A 52 -0.91 8.26 13.03
N MET A 53 0.11 7.64 12.44
CA MET A 53 1.30 8.37 12.01
C MET A 53 1.07 9.23 10.78
N LEU A 54 0.27 8.77 9.82
CA LEU A 54 -0.13 9.59 8.67
C LEU A 54 -0.85 10.87 9.13
N GLU A 55 -1.80 10.71 10.05
CA GLU A 55 -2.54 11.81 10.65
C GLU A 55 -1.65 12.76 11.46
N ASN A 56 -0.78 12.23 12.33
CA ASN A 56 0.19 13.03 13.10
C ASN A 56 1.17 13.79 12.18
N GLY A 57 1.51 13.19 11.04
CA GLY A 57 2.36 13.79 10.02
C GLY A 57 1.66 14.86 9.18
N GLY A 58 0.35 15.05 9.34
CA GLY A 58 -0.44 15.98 8.53
C GLY A 58 -0.74 15.48 7.12
N VAL A 59 -0.54 14.19 6.84
CA VAL A 59 -0.85 13.59 5.54
C VAL A 59 -2.36 13.52 5.36
N GLY A 60 -2.85 14.13 4.30
CA GLY A 60 -4.27 14.24 4.03
C GLY A 60 -4.80 13.22 3.04
N VAL A 61 -3.99 12.87 2.05
CA VAL A 61 -4.32 11.91 1.01
C VAL A 61 -3.16 10.92 0.90
N ILE A 62 -3.47 9.64 0.75
CA ILE A 62 -2.49 8.63 0.39
C ILE A 62 -2.92 7.87 -0.86
N TRP A 63 -1.97 7.51 -1.69
CA TRP A 63 -2.10 6.46 -2.69
C TRP A 63 -1.54 5.17 -2.10
N ALA A 64 -2.43 4.27 -1.71
CA ALA A 64 -2.09 3.00 -1.11
C ALA A 64 -1.66 2.01 -2.20
N ALA A 65 -0.36 1.91 -2.41
CA ALA A 65 0.27 1.01 -3.36
C ALA A 65 0.19 -0.44 -2.87
N HIS A 66 -0.73 -1.18 -3.46
CA HIS A 66 -0.86 -2.61 -3.32
C HIS A 66 0.26 -3.29 -4.11
N TYR A 67 1.20 -3.89 -3.39
CA TYR A 67 2.35 -4.59 -3.94
C TYR A 67 2.51 -5.94 -3.25
N LEU A 68 2.77 -6.98 -4.04
CA LEU A 68 3.26 -8.25 -3.55
C LEU A 68 4.55 -8.58 -4.30
N PRO A 69 5.60 -9.05 -3.59
CA PRO A 69 6.86 -9.33 -4.23
C PRO A 69 6.78 -10.37 -5.34
N GLU A 70 7.50 -10.10 -6.42
CA GLU A 70 7.68 -11.00 -7.55
C GLU A 70 8.24 -12.34 -7.09
N ARG A 71 7.88 -13.41 -7.81
CA ARG A 71 8.32 -14.76 -7.46
C ARG A 71 9.82 -14.90 -7.63
N GLU A 72 10.35 -14.27 -8.68
CA GLU A 72 11.74 -14.23 -9.08
C GLU A 72 12.64 -13.68 -7.97
N LEU A 73 12.15 -12.71 -7.18
CA LEU A 73 12.89 -12.19 -6.01
C LEU A 73 13.27 -13.30 -5.01
N PHE A 74 12.38 -14.26 -4.83
CA PHE A 74 12.58 -15.38 -3.92
C PHE A 74 13.37 -16.53 -4.54
N GLU A 75 13.41 -16.61 -5.87
CA GLU A 75 14.20 -17.58 -6.62
C GLU A 75 15.67 -17.13 -6.69
N ASP A 76 15.91 -15.84 -6.95
CA ASP A 76 17.25 -15.25 -7.05
C ASP A 76 17.92 -15.06 -5.70
N CYS A 77 17.14 -14.83 -4.64
CA CYS A 77 17.67 -14.59 -3.30
C CYS A 77 17.09 -15.58 -2.26
N PRO A 78 17.74 -16.75 -2.08
CA PRO A 78 17.34 -17.73 -1.07
C PRO A 78 17.30 -17.17 0.36
N LEU A 79 18.13 -16.17 0.66
CA LEU A 79 18.12 -15.46 1.95
C LEU A 79 16.83 -14.68 2.16
N ILE A 80 16.34 -13.95 1.15
CA ILE A 80 15.06 -13.24 1.22
C ILE A 80 13.91 -14.23 1.37
N ARG A 81 13.94 -15.34 0.62
CA ARG A 81 12.96 -16.41 0.76
C ARG A 81 12.92 -16.98 2.19
N THR A 82 14.09 -17.32 2.73
CA THR A 82 14.21 -17.86 4.09
C THR A 82 13.72 -16.86 5.13
N ALA A 83 14.07 -15.58 4.99
CA ALA A 83 13.58 -14.53 5.86
C ALA A 83 12.05 -14.37 5.77
N ALA A 84 11.47 -14.46 4.58
CA ALA A 84 10.03 -14.38 4.39
C ALA A 84 9.31 -15.56 5.06
N GLU A 85 9.84 -16.77 4.92
CA GLU A 85 9.31 -17.98 5.57
C GLU A 85 9.37 -17.91 7.11
N ILE A 86 10.36 -17.22 7.68
CA ILE A 86 10.52 -17.06 9.14
C ILE A 86 9.67 -15.91 9.69
N PHE A 87 9.65 -14.77 9.01
CA PHE A 87 9.14 -13.53 9.60
C PHE A 87 7.70 -13.20 9.21
N VAL A 88 7.18 -13.71 8.08
CA VAL A 88 5.78 -13.50 7.68
C VAL A 88 4.89 -14.48 8.45
N ILE A 89 3.83 -13.97 9.08
CA ILE A 89 2.95 -14.77 9.96
C ILE A 89 2.38 -15.98 9.20
N ASP A 90 2.02 -15.77 7.94
CA ASP A 90 1.54 -16.79 7.04
C ASP A 90 2.24 -16.63 5.68
N SER A 91 3.35 -17.35 5.49
CA SER A 91 4.11 -17.32 4.24
C SER A 91 3.30 -17.81 3.03
N GLN A 92 2.17 -18.50 3.24
CA GLN A 92 1.27 -18.86 2.13
C GLN A 92 0.69 -17.61 1.45
N ARG A 93 0.59 -16.48 2.16
CA ARG A 93 0.20 -15.17 1.61
C ARG A 93 1.22 -14.58 0.64
N LEU A 94 2.42 -15.16 0.56
CA LEU A 94 3.41 -14.80 -0.45
C LEU A 94 3.44 -15.82 -1.60
N PHE A 95 3.24 -17.10 -1.31
CA PHE A 95 3.64 -18.16 -2.24
C PHE A 95 2.50 -19.00 -2.83
N ARG A 96 1.31 -19.02 -2.22
CA ARG A 96 0.26 -19.99 -2.59
C ARG A 96 -0.88 -19.34 -3.37
N GLY A 97 -1.28 -19.97 -4.47
CA GLY A 97 -2.40 -19.51 -5.30
C GLY A 97 -2.00 -18.44 -6.31
N SER A 98 -3.01 -17.82 -6.93
CA SER A 98 -2.80 -16.71 -7.87
C SER A 98 -2.28 -15.48 -7.14
N LEU A 99 -1.33 -14.77 -7.76
CA LEU A 99 -0.85 -13.48 -7.29
C LEU A 99 -1.96 -12.43 -7.32
N PHE A 100 -2.84 -12.50 -8.32
CA PHE A 100 -4.00 -11.63 -8.45
C PHE A 100 -4.97 -11.81 -7.28
N GLU A 101 -5.35 -13.06 -6.97
CA GLU A 101 -6.24 -13.39 -5.84
C GLU A 101 -5.70 -12.82 -4.52
N ARG A 102 -4.41 -13.01 -4.24
CA ARG A 102 -3.75 -12.47 -3.04
C ARG A 102 -3.72 -10.94 -3.02
N THR A 103 -3.61 -10.30 -4.18
CA THR A 103 -3.69 -8.83 -4.30
C THR A 103 -5.09 -8.33 -3.94
N VAL A 104 -6.14 -9.01 -4.41
CA VAL A 104 -7.54 -8.71 -4.04
C VAL A 104 -7.76 -8.92 -2.53
N GLU A 105 -7.22 -9.99 -1.94
CA GLU A 105 -7.28 -10.20 -0.48
C GLU A 105 -6.58 -9.08 0.31
N MET A 106 -5.43 -8.58 -0.19
CA MET A 106 -4.68 -7.49 0.40
C MET A 106 -5.42 -6.14 0.30
N ILE A 107 -6.09 -5.87 -0.83
CA ILE A 107 -7.01 -4.72 -0.96
C ILE A 107 -8.11 -4.83 0.10
N GLY A 108 -8.78 -5.98 0.19
CA GLY A 108 -9.81 -6.22 1.19
C GLY A 108 -9.30 -6.12 2.64
N ALA A 109 -8.04 -6.47 2.90
CA ALA A 109 -7.41 -6.27 4.20
C ALA A 109 -7.33 -4.79 4.56
N LEU A 110 -6.88 -3.93 3.64
CA LEU A 110 -6.86 -2.49 3.85
C LEU A 110 -8.27 -1.92 4.04
N GLU A 111 -9.25 -2.34 3.24
CA GLU A 111 -10.63 -1.86 3.38
C GLU A 111 -11.24 -2.22 4.74
N ARG A 112 -10.94 -3.41 5.27
CA ARG A 112 -11.33 -3.78 6.65
C ARG A 112 -10.69 -2.86 7.68
N GLU A 113 -9.44 -2.45 7.49
CA GLU A 113 -8.79 -1.47 8.38
C GLU A 113 -9.47 -0.10 8.33
N ILE A 114 -9.79 0.38 7.12
CA ILE A 114 -10.51 1.64 6.90
C ILE A 114 -11.89 1.59 7.59
N ALA A 115 -12.63 0.50 7.41
CA ALA A 115 -13.95 0.30 8.01
C ALA A 115 -13.93 0.30 9.56
N ARG A 116 -12.77 0.03 10.18
CA ARG A 116 -12.59 0.11 11.64
C ARG A 116 -12.30 1.53 12.15
N ARG A 117 -12.15 2.52 11.27
CA ARG A 117 -11.89 3.92 11.62
C ARG A 117 -12.65 4.93 10.72
N PRO A 118 -13.98 4.76 10.50
CA PRO A 118 -14.75 5.51 9.51
C PRO A 118 -14.91 7.00 9.85
N ASP A 119 -14.66 7.36 11.11
CA ASP A 119 -14.65 8.74 11.61
C ASP A 119 -13.38 9.51 11.20
N ARG A 120 -12.29 8.81 10.85
CA ARG A 120 -10.99 9.43 10.51
C ARG A 120 -10.45 9.08 9.14
N VAL A 121 -10.84 7.95 8.55
CA VAL A 121 -10.26 7.43 7.31
C VAL A 121 -11.39 7.00 6.38
N GLU A 122 -11.26 7.29 5.08
CA GLU A 122 -12.27 6.93 4.09
C GLU A 122 -11.62 6.63 2.74
N LEU A 123 -12.17 5.63 2.03
CA LEU A 123 -11.76 5.28 0.68
C LEU A 123 -12.34 6.28 -0.32
N ALA A 124 -11.51 6.82 -1.20
CA ALA A 124 -11.90 7.70 -2.29
C ALA A 124 -11.93 6.94 -3.61
N ARG A 125 -13.06 6.98 -4.31
CA ARG A 125 -13.23 6.37 -5.65
C ARG A 125 -13.26 7.38 -6.78
N SER A 126 -13.14 8.66 -6.45
CA SER A 126 -13.15 9.76 -7.40
C SER A 126 -12.38 10.96 -6.85
N ALA A 127 -11.99 11.88 -7.71
CA ALA A 127 -11.40 13.15 -7.29
C ALA A 127 -12.37 13.96 -6.40
N ALA A 128 -13.68 13.87 -6.66
CA ALA A 128 -14.71 14.50 -5.84
C ALA A 128 -14.75 13.90 -4.42
N ASP A 129 -14.57 12.58 -4.28
CA ASP A 129 -14.44 11.95 -2.96
C ASP A 129 -13.22 12.46 -2.22
N VAL A 130 -12.07 12.59 -2.89
CA VAL A 130 -10.86 13.13 -2.25
C VAL A 130 -11.16 14.51 -1.65
N VAL A 131 -11.75 15.42 -2.41
CA VAL A 131 -12.11 16.76 -1.92
C VAL A 131 -13.06 16.66 -0.72
N ARG A 132 -14.17 15.94 -0.87
CA ARG A 132 -15.19 15.77 0.19
C ARG A 132 -14.61 15.18 1.49
N ILE A 133 -13.77 14.14 1.38
CA ILE A 133 -13.14 13.48 2.53
C ILE A 133 -12.17 14.42 3.23
N ARG A 134 -11.41 15.21 2.47
CA ARG A 134 -10.51 16.23 3.02
C ARG A 134 -11.25 17.36 3.73
N GLU A 135 -12.33 17.85 3.15
CA GLU A 135 -13.20 18.86 3.78
C GLU A 135 -13.83 18.34 5.08
N ALA A 136 -14.13 17.03 5.15
CA ALA A 136 -14.56 16.37 6.38
C ALA A 136 -13.44 16.14 7.42
N GLY A 137 -12.21 16.58 7.14
CA GLY A 137 -11.07 16.45 8.05
C GLY A 137 -10.51 15.01 8.17
N LYS A 138 -10.85 14.13 7.21
CA LYS A 138 -10.43 12.72 7.22
C LYS A 138 -9.24 12.47 6.29
N LEU A 139 -8.52 11.38 6.54
CA LEU A 139 -7.55 10.81 5.61
C LEU A 139 -8.29 10.19 4.42
N ALA A 140 -8.01 10.67 3.20
CA ALA A 140 -8.48 10.06 1.97
C ALA A 140 -7.49 8.98 1.51
N VAL A 141 -7.99 7.77 1.26
CA VAL A 141 -7.20 6.66 0.73
C VAL A 141 -7.61 6.43 -0.71
N VAL A 142 -6.65 6.42 -1.63
CA VAL A 142 -6.84 6.05 -3.03
C VAL A 142 -6.12 4.74 -3.27
N HIS A 143 -6.78 3.75 -3.86
CA HIS A 143 -6.13 2.48 -4.20
C HIS A 143 -5.22 2.67 -5.42
N SER A 144 -3.98 2.19 -5.32
CA SER A 144 -3.08 2.02 -6.46
C SER A 144 -2.45 0.63 -6.41
N VAL A 145 -1.97 0.14 -7.54
CA VAL A 145 -1.26 -1.13 -7.64
C VAL A 145 0.13 -0.88 -8.19
N GLU A 146 1.13 -1.53 -7.58
CA GLU A 146 2.52 -1.45 -8.03
C GLU A 146 2.97 -2.79 -8.62
N GLY A 147 3.36 -2.74 -9.89
CA GLY A 147 3.84 -3.87 -10.68
C GLY A 147 2.71 -4.54 -11.47
N GLY A 148 2.90 -4.64 -12.79
CA GLY A 148 1.95 -5.27 -13.71
C GLY A 148 1.93 -6.81 -13.63
N HIS A 149 2.89 -7.43 -12.94
CA HIS A 149 2.99 -8.89 -12.79
C HIS A 149 1.77 -9.49 -12.08
N ILE A 150 1.10 -8.71 -11.24
CA ILE A 150 -0.14 -9.11 -10.57
C ILE A 150 -1.30 -9.38 -11.54
N LEU A 151 -1.24 -8.88 -12.78
CA LEU A 151 -2.27 -9.16 -13.78
C LEU A 151 -2.18 -10.59 -14.33
N GLU A 152 -1.04 -11.28 -14.15
CA GLU A 152 -0.82 -12.66 -14.59
C GLU A 152 -1.09 -12.89 -16.09
N GLY A 153 -0.96 -11.84 -16.92
CA GLY A 153 -1.24 -11.89 -18.36
C GLY A 153 -2.71 -11.82 -18.75
N GLU A 154 -3.62 -11.69 -17.78
CA GLU A 154 -5.07 -11.70 -18.00
C GLU A 154 -5.67 -10.29 -17.96
N LEU A 155 -6.23 -9.81 -19.08
CA LEU A 155 -6.81 -8.47 -19.14
C LEU A 155 -8.05 -8.30 -18.24
N GLY A 156 -8.80 -9.39 -18.00
CA GLY A 156 -9.96 -9.37 -17.09
C GLY A 156 -9.58 -8.99 -15.65
N ASN A 157 -8.34 -9.24 -15.23
CA ASN A 157 -7.85 -8.81 -13.93
C ASN A 157 -7.77 -7.27 -13.83
N LEU A 158 -7.54 -6.56 -14.94
CA LEU A 158 -7.56 -5.10 -14.97
C LEU A 158 -8.98 -4.55 -14.74
N GLU A 159 -10.00 -5.19 -15.31
CA GLU A 159 -11.41 -4.82 -15.11
C GLU A 159 -11.80 -4.99 -13.63
N VAL A 160 -11.42 -6.12 -13.01
CA VAL A 160 -11.67 -6.36 -11.59
C VAL A 160 -10.97 -5.32 -10.70
N LEU A 161 -9.73 -4.90 -11.01
CA LEU A 161 -9.06 -3.83 -10.25
C LEU A 161 -9.79 -2.50 -10.40
N ALA A 162 -10.26 -2.17 -11.59
CA ALA A 162 -11.05 -0.96 -11.83
C ALA A 162 -12.35 -0.98 -11.03
N ASP A 163 -13.06 -2.11 -10.98
CA ASP A 163 -14.29 -2.30 -10.19
C ASP A 163 -14.03 -2.18 -8.67
N LEU A 164 -12.88 -2.64 -8.20
CA LEU A 164 -12.43 -2.44 -6.81
C LEU A 164 -12.04 -0.98 -6.51
N GLY A 165 -11.99 -0.11 -7.52
CA GLY A 165 -11.68 1.31 -7.38
C GLY A 165 -10.19 1.62 -7.41
N VAL A 166 -9.35 0.75 -7.96
CA VAL A 166 -7.94 1.05 -8.22
C VAL A 166 -7.86 2.15 -9.27
N ALA A 167 -7.22 3.26 -8.90
CA ALA A 167 -7.13 4.46 -9.74
C ALA A 167 -5.81 4.56 -10.54
N MET A 168 -4.80 3.77 -10.16
CA MET A 168 -3.49 3.78 -10.81
C MET A 168 -2.85 2.40 -10.76
N LEU A 169 -2.25 1.99 -11.88
CA LEU A 169 -1.41 0.81 -11.99
C LEU A 169 -0.02 1.23 -12.48
N THR A 170 1.01 1.00 -11.68
CA THR A 170 2.40 1.08 -12.11
C THR A 170 2.76 -0.20 -12.86
N LEU A 171 3.18 -0.08 -14.12
CA LEU A 171 3.40 -1.25 -14.99
C LEU A 171 4.70 -2.01 -14.68
N ALA A 172 5.80 -1.30 -14.43
CA ALA A 172 7.11 -1.89 -14.16
C ALA A 172 7.42 -1.93 -12.67
N HIS A 173 8.20 -2.92 -12.24
CA HIS A 173 8.77 -2.97 -10.90
C HIS A 173 10.17 -3.65 -10.93
N PHE A 174 10.42 -4.76 -10.22
CA PHE A 174 11.77 -5.34 -10.13
C PHE A 174 12.10 -6.30 -11.27
N TYR A 175 11.10 -6.97 -11.84
CA TYR A 175 11.31 -7.99 -12.86
C TYR A 175 10.49 -7.71 -14.13
N PRO A 176 10.94 -8.18 -15.31
CA PRO A 176 10.13 -8.14 -16.51
C PRO A 176 8.85 -8.96 -16.31
N ASN A 177 7.70 -8.40 -16.69
CA ASN A 177 6.39 -9.02 -16.42
C ASN A 177 5.53 -9.22 -17.68
N GLY A 178 6.15 -9.11 -18.87
CA GLY A 178 5.46 -9.21 -20.16
C GLY A 178 4.70 -7.96 -20.60
N ILE A 179 4.53 -6.96 -19.73
CA ILE A 179 3.86 -5.69 -20.02
C ILE A 179 4.87 -4.55 -20.08
N ALA A 180 5.73 -4.47 -19.06
CA ALA A 180 6.84 -3.53 -18.99
C ALA A 180 8.06 -4.22 -18.36
N THR A 181 9.24 -3.72 -18.67
CA THR A 181 10.48 -4.16 -18.02
C THR A 181 10.93 -3.15 -16.98
N HIS A 182 11.68 -3.64 -16.00
CA HIS A 182 12.43 -2.80 -15.07
C HIS A 182 13.50 -2.01 -15.84
N VAL A 183 14.06 -0.98 -15.23
CA VAL A 183 15.17 -0.25 -15.84
C VAL A 183 16.39 -1.16 -15.90
N ASP A 184 16.77 -1.56 -17.12
CA ASP A 184 17.99 -2.33 -17.35
C ASP A 184 19.22 -1.44 -17.14
N GLY A 185 20.15 -1.97 -16.34
CA GLY A 185 21.58 -1.68 -16.36
C GLY A 185 22.32 -3.00 -16.55
#